data_AF-A0A4Y2BI25-F1
#
_entry.id   AF-A0A4Y2BI25-F1
#
_cell.length_a   1.000
_cell.length_b   1.000
_cell.length_c   1.000
_cell.angle_alpha   90.00
_cell.angle_beta   90.00
_cell.angle_gamma   90.00
#
_symmetry.space_group_name_H-M   'P 1'
#
loop_
_entity.id
_entity.type
_entity.pdbx_description
1 polymer ?
#
loop_
_entity_poly.entity_id
_entity_poly.type
_entity_poly.pdbx_seq_one_letter_code
_entity_poly.pdbx_strand_id
1 'polypeptide(L)'
;MASVLAAQAQDLDLLEKFPTLKKSDEKKYRAMMNSFIGIINRQQRVIDMLKGQLQEQRDLFEKRPAHMVSSAPSFAAVTMLSRSRSKSRLREDGRFAMIYPKNDMESRHVEAKIQAAINPAKLKVGIQNVRNLKKGGIMIECGNDEISKLKEENESNEALKDDLEFHHPVKKNPKIIIYRVEDYLIQMPL
;
A
#
# COMPACT_ATOMS: atom_id res chain seq x y z
N MET A 1 14.18 42.23 3.65
CA MET A 1 14.64 43.55 4.12
C MET A 1 13.93 44.70 3.40
N ALA A 2 13.90 44.73 2.06
CA ALA A 2 13.26 45.82 1.31
C ALA A 2 11.72 45.96 1.50
N SER A 3 11.00 44.87 1.73
CA SER A 3 9.53 44.89 1.89
C SER A 3 9.05 45.40 3.26
N VAL A 4 9.87 45.30 4.31
CA VAL A 4 9.51 45.72 5.67
C VAL A 4 9.63 47.24 5.82
N LEU A 5 10.63 47.84 5.17
CA LEU A 5 10.82 49.29 5.11
C LEU A 5 9.71 49.99 4.29
N ALA A 6 9.22 49.35 3.23
CA ALA A 6 8.10 49.88 2.42
C ALA A 6 6.77 49.89 3.18
N ALA A 7 6.51 48.89 4.03
CA ALA A 7 5.32 48.84 4.89
C ALA A 7 5.36 49.92 5.99
N GLN A 8 6.53 50.15 6.62
CA GLN A 8 6.68 51.22 7.61
C GLN A 8 6.50 52.64 7.03
N ALA A 9 6.85 52.84 5.75
CA ALA A 9 6.65 54.14 5.09
C ALA A 9 5.18 54.45 4.81
N GLN A 10 4.34 53.43 4.54
CA GLN A 10 2.90 53.61 4.33
C GLN A 10 2.13 53.85 5.62
N ASP A 11 2.59 53.30 6.76
CA ASP A 11 1.97 53.52 8.07
C ASP A 11 2.16 54.95 8.60
N LEU A 12 3.29 55.60 8.28
CA LEU A 12 3.55 57.00 8.64
C LEU A 12 2.66 57.98 7.86
N ASP A 13 2.33 57.67 6.61
CA ASP A 13 1.52 58.51 5.71
C ASP A 13 0.01 58.49 6.05
N LEU A 14 -0.42 57.51 6.86
CA LEU A 14 -1.78 57.45 7.42
C LEU A 14 -1.95 58.34 8.66
N LEU A 15 -0.88 58.58 9.42
CA LEU A 15 -0.94 59.39 10.64
C LEU A 15 -1.07 60.90 10.38
N GLU A 16 -0.58 61.40 9.24
CA GLU A 16 -0.69 62.81 8.86
C GLU A 16 -2.10 63.20 8.36
N LYS A 17 -2.95 62.23 8.00
CA LYS A 17 -4.30 62.48 7.45
C LYS A 17 -5.40 62.57 8.50
N PHE A 18 -5.07 62.48 9.79
CA PHE A 18 -6.08 62.60 10.85
C PHE A 18 -6.43 64.07 11.12
N PRO A 19 -7.73 64.44 11.14
CA PRO A 19 -8.13 65.80 11.48
C PRO A 19 -7.68 66.15 12.90
N THR A 20 -7.19 67.37 13.10
CA THR A 20 -6.79 67.89 14.42
C THR A 20 -7.94 67.79 15.42
N LEU A 21 -7.87 66.80 16.30
CA LEU A 21 -8.86 66.52 17.34
C LEU A 21 -8.75 67.53 18.50
N LYS A 22 -9.88 67.91 19.09
CA LYS A 22 -9.89 68.70 20.34
C LYS A 22 -9.18 67.90 21.44
N LYS A 23 -8.36 68.56 22.27
CA LYS A 23 -7.53 67.92 23.33
C LYS A 23 -8.30 66.98 24.27
N SER A 24 -9.59 67.22 24.50
CA SER A 24 -10.48 66.39 25.32
C SER A 24 -10.81 65.03 24.68
N ASP A 25 -10.91 64.99 23.35
CA ASP A 25 -11.27 63.79 22.60
C ASP A 25 -10.03 62.97 22.24
N GLU A 26 -8.88 63.62 22.06
CA GLU A 26 -7.59 62.98 21.78
C GLU A 26 -7.24 61.88 22.79
N LYS A 27 -7.50 62.09 24.08
CA LYS A 27 -7.25 61.08 25.12
C LYS A 27 -8.15 59.84 24.95
N LYS A 28 -9.40 60.02 24.54
CA LYS A 28 -10.34 58.91 24.27
C LYS A 28 -9.93 58.13 23.02
N TYR A 29 -9.55 58.83 21.95
CA TYR A 29 -9.04 58.20 20.72
C TYR A 29 -7.74 57.44 20.96
N ARG A 30 -6.80 58.01 21.72
CA ARG A 30 -5.56 57.32 22.12
C ARG A 30 -5.85 56.05 22.93
N ALA A 31 -6.79 56.10 23.87
CA ALA A 31 -7.19 54.93 24.65
C ALA A 31 -7.81 53.83 23.77
N MET A 32 -8.69 54.22 22.84
CA MET A 32 -9.30 53.30 21.88
C MET A 32 -8.26 52.68 20.95
N MET A 33 -7.34 53.49 20.42
CA MET A 33 -6.24 53.03 19.56
C MET A 33 -5.32 52.06 20.30
N ASN A 34 -4.98 52.33 21.57
CA ASN A 34 -4.18 51.42 22.38
C ASN A 34 -4.89 50.07 22.60
N SER A 35 -6.22 50.08 22.75
CA SER A 35 -7.03 48.85 22.80
C SER A 35 -6.95 48.08 21.49
N PHE A 36 -7.12 48.76 20.34
CA PHE A 36 -7.00 48.15 19.02
C PHE A 36 -5.61 47.56 18.76
N ILE A 37 -4.54 48.29 19.07
CA ILE A 37 -3.16 47.80 18.99
C ILE A 37 -2.99 46.56 19.89
N GLY A 38 -3.58 46.56 21.08
CA GLY A 38 -3.59 45.42 21.98
C GLY A 38 -4.30 44.19 21.40
N ILE A 39 -5.36 44.36 20.60
CA ILE A 39 -6.07 43.27 19.91
C ILE A 39 -5.24 42.75 18.74
N ILE A 40 -4.71 43.65 17.90
CA ILE A 40 -3.85 43.29 16.77
C ILE A 40 -2.64 42.49 17.24
N ASN A 41 -1.98 42.94 18.31
CA ASN A 41 -0.83 42.22 18.87
C ASN A 41 -1.18 40.82 19.38
N ARG A 42 -2.38 40.62 19.93
CA ARG A 42 -2.84 39.28 20.34
C ARG A 42 -3.10 38.39 19.13
N GLN A 43 -3.76 38.91 18.10
CA GLN A 43 -4.02 38.18 16.86
C GLN A 43 -2.71 37.80 16.15
N GLN A 44 -1.75 38.72 16.11
CA GLN A 44 -0.43 38.48 15.52
C GLN A 44 0.30 37.32 16.23
N ARG A 45 0.27 37.26 17.57
CA ARG A 45 0.87 36.14 18.32
C ARG A 45 0.26 34.79 17.98
N VAL A 46 -1.07 34.73 17.81
CA VAL A 46 -1.76 33.48 17.44
C VAL A 46 -1.34 33.05 16.04
N ILE A 47 -1.25 33.99 15.10
CA ILE A 47 -0.78 33.71 13.73
C ILE A 47 0.66 33.20 13.75
N ASP A 48 1.55 33.80 14.54
CA ASP A 48 2.95 33.39 14.62
C ASP A 48 3.08 31.99 15.23
N MET A 49 2.28 31.66 16.25
CA MET A 49 2.22 30.32 16.83
C MET A 49 1.75 29.27 15.81
N LEU A 50 0.67 29.55 15.08
CA LEU A 50 0.15 28.64 14.04
C LEU A 50 1.14 28.46 12.89
N LYS A 51 1.82 29.54 12.47
CA LYS A 51 2.89 29.47 11.46
C LYS A 51 4.05 28.61 11.94
N GLY A 52 4.47 28.74 13.20
CA GLY A 52 5.49 27.89 13.81
C GLY A 52 5.11 26.41 13.78
N GLN A 53 3.89 26.08 14.21
CA GLN A 53 3.38 24.71 14.18
C GLN A 53 3.30 24.13 12.74
N LEU A 54 2.83 24.93 11.78
CA LEU A 54 2.78 24.53 10.37
C LEU A 54 4.19 24.32 9.79
N GLN A 55 5.16 25.15 10.17
CA GLN A 55 6.54 25.01 9.73
C GLN A 55 7.21 23.78 10.34
N GLU A 56 6.96 23.47 11.61
CA GLU A 56 7.41 22.21 12.24
C GLU A 56 6.82 20.97 11.54
N GLN A 57 5.52 20.99 11.21
CA GLN A 57 4.88 19.92 10.45
C GLN A 57 5.50 19.77 9.05
N ARG A 58 5.76 20.89 8.37
CA ARG A 58 6.41 20.88 7.05
C ARG A 58 7.83 20.35 7.13
N ASP A 59 8.62 20.78 8.11
CA ASP A 59 9.98 20.29 8.36
C ASP A 59 9.99 18.80 8.69
N LEU A 60 9.01 18.30 9.47
CA LEU A 60 8.83 16.88 9.73
C LEU A 60 8.52 16.10 8.45
N PHE A 61 7.73 16.66 7.53
CA PHE A 61 7.42 16.05 6.24
C PHE A 61 8.59 16.10 5.24
N GLU A 62 9.36 17.20 5.19
CA GLU A 62 10.48 17.36 4.25
C GLU A 62 11.78 16.69 4.75
N LYS A 63 12.02 16.62 6.08
CA LYS A 63 13.20 15.96 6.66
C LYS A 63 13.02 14.44 6.85
N ARG A 64 11.78 13.93 6.96
CA ARG A 64 11.52 12.48 7.03
C ARG A 64 11.96 11.67 5.82
N PRO A 65 11.81 12.09 4.55
CA PRO A 65 12.32 11.30 3.42
C PRO A 65 13.86 11.23 3.41
N ALA A 66 14.57 12.24 3.91
CA ALA A 66 16.03 12.21 4.02
C ALA A 66 16.53 11.29 5.14
N HIS A 67 15.84 11.25 6.30
CA HIS A 67 16.18 10.36 7.41
C HIS A 67 15.57 8.94 7.28
N MET A 68 14.58 8.75 6.40
CA MET A 68 14.01 7.42 6.07
C MET A 68 14.86 6.63 5.07
N VAL A 69 15.96 7.20 4.55
CA VAL A 69 17.14 6.40 4.14
C VAL A 69 17.93 6.01 5.40
N SER A 70 17.21 5.42 6.35
CA SER A 70 17.78 4.72 7.47
C SER A 70 18.49 3.50 6.89
N SER A 71 19.81 3.40 7.08
CA SER A 71 20.55 2.15 6.83
C SER A 71 20.07 1.02 7.74
N ALA A 72 19.32 1.34 8.80
CA ALA A 72 18.71 0.35 9.65
C ALA A 72 17.53 -0.31 8.90
N PRO A 73 17.52 -1.65 8.81
CA PRO A 73 16.43 -2.38 8.17
C PRO A 73 15.10 -2.02 8.83
N SER A 74 14.07 -1.79 8.00
CA SER A 74 12.67 -1.69 8.45
C SER A 74 12.34 -2.81 9.44
N PHE A 75 11.41 -2.59 10.37
CA PHE A 75 10.90 -3.66 11.23
C PHE A 75 10.47 -4.89 10.42
N ALA A 76 9.91 -4.70 9.23
CA ALA A 76 9.62 -5.78 8.28
C ALA A 76 10.90 -6.52 7.84
N ALA A 77 11.99 -5.81 7.57
CA ALA A 77 13.28 -6.41 7.22
C ALA A 77 13.95 -7.10 8.42
N VAL A 78 13.92 -6.52 9.62
CA VAL A 78 14.44 -7.16 10.86
C VAL A 78 13.66 -8.44 11.22
N THR A 79 12.34 -8.44 11.03
CA THR A 79 11.50 -9.62 11.26
C THR A 79 11.66 -10.70 10.17
N MET A 80 12.13 -10.34 8.97
CA MET A 80 12.55 -11.31 7.94
C MET A 80 13.87 -11.99 8.30
N LEU A 81 14.83 -11.28 8.93
CA LEU A 81 16.12 -11.87 9.35
C LEU A 81 16.01 -12.84 10.54
N SER A 82 15.04 -12.65 11.43
CA SER A 82 14.94 -13.37 12.71
C SER A 82 13.98 -14.57 12.69
N ARG A 83 13.28 -14.83 11.58
CA ARG A 83 12.51 -16.07 11.42
C ARG A 83 13.40 -17.21 10.91
N SER A 84 14.03 -17.91 11.85
CA SER A 84 14.29 -19.34 11.71
C SER A 84 12.98 -20.15 11.83
N ARG A 85 11.95 -19.76 11.07
CA ARG A 85 10.86 -20.67 10.74
C ARG A 85 11.28 -21.31 9.44
N SER A 86 11.40 -22.64 9.46
CA SER A 86 11.67 -23.52 8.32
C SER A 86 11.38 -22.83 7.02
N LYS A 87 12.41 -22.58 6.20
CA LYS A 87 12.28 -22.09 4.85
C LYS A 87 11.14 -22.86 4.17
N SER A 88 9.91 -22.34 4.19
CA SER A 88 9.19 -22.23 2.95
C SER A 88 10.13 -21.36 2.15
N ARG A 89 11.04 -22.01 1.41
CA ARG A 89 11.73 -21.38 0.30
C ARG A 89 10.65 -20.54 -0.38
N LEU A 90 11.01 -19.36 -0.85
CA LEU A 90 10.24 -18.72 -1.91
C LEU A 90 10.11 -19.82 -2.97
N ARG A 91 9.05 -20.62 -2.89
CA ARG A 91 8.73 -21.61 -3.89
C ARG A 91 8.43 -20.68 -5.03
N GLU A 92 9.25 -20.70 -6.07
CA GLU A 92 8.87 -20.03 -7.32
C GLU A 92 7.39 -20.31 -7.48
N ASP A 93 6.56 -19.26 -7.56
CA ASP A 93 5.12 -19.42 -7.61
C ASP A 93 4.88 -20.42 -8.73
N GLY A 94 4.43 -21.56 -8.27
CA GLY A 94 4.79 -22.80 -8.89
C GLY A 94 4.09 -22.92 -10.20
N ARG A 95 4.85 -23.05 -11.29
CA ARG A 95 4.33 -23.23 -12.65
C ARG A 95 3.79 -24.66 -12.79
N PHE A 96 2.74 -24.94 -12.02
CA PHE A 96 2.22 -26.26 -11.77
C PHE A 96 0.73 -26.31 -12.13
N ALA A 97 0.37 -27.26 -12.97
CA ALA A 97 -0.99 -27.73 -13.12
C ALA A 97 -1.26 -28.83 -12.07
N MET A 98 -2.34 -28.71 -11.29
CA MET A 98 -2.78 -29.80 -10.42
C MET A 98 -4.03 -30.43 -11.02
N ILE A 99 -4.04 -31.75 -11.14
CA ILE A 99 -5.18 -32.52 -11.66
C ILE A 99 -5.57 -33.51 -10.58
N TYR A 100 -6.86 -33.52 -10.22
CA TYR A 100 -7.42 -34.44 -9.24
C TYR A 100 -8.51 -35.29 -9.87
N PRO A 101 -8.65 -36.56 -9.46
CA PRO A 101 -9.79 -37.35 -9.87
C PRO A 101 -11.04 -36.92 -9.09
N LYS A 102 -12.20 -36.92 -9.75
CA LYS A 102 -13.50 -36.67 -9.08
C LYS A 102 -13.92 -37.82 -8.18
N ASN A 103 -13.60 -39.04 -8.60
CA ASN A 103 -13.80 -40.27 -7.85
C ASN A 103 -12.49 -40.69 -7.17
N ASP A 104 -12.56 -41.47 -6.10
CA ASP A 104 -11.36 -42.01 -5.45
C ASP A 104 -10.61 -42.97 -6.40
N MET A 105 -9.59 -42.44 -7.06
CA MET A 105 -8.66 -43.16 -7.93
C MET A 105 -7.23 -42.99 -7.43
N GLU A 106 -6.38 -43.99 -7.64
CA GLU A 106 -4.95 -43.85 -7.34
C GLU A 106 -4.22 -42.99 -8.36
N SER A 107 -3.19 -42.25 -7.93
CA SER A 107 -2.41 -41.36 -8.79
C SER A 107 -1.84 -42.06 -10.03
N ARG A 108 -1.45 -43.35 -9.93
CA ARG A 108 -0.93 -44.10 -11.08
C ARG A 108 -1.96 -44.30 -12.20
N HIS A 109 -3.22 -44.52 -11.83
CA HIS A 109 -4.31 -44.68 -12.80
C HIS A 109 -4.65 -43.35 -13.46
N VAL A 110 -4.65 -42.27 -12.69
CA VAL A 110 -4.80 -40.90 -13.21
C VAL A 110 -3.67 -40.56 -14.18
N GLU A 111 -2.44 -40.96 -13.86
CA GLU A 111 -1.26 -40.71 -14.69
C GLU A 111 -1.36 -41.43 -16.03
N ALA A 112 -1.74 -42.72 -15.99
CA ALA A 112 -1.95 -43.51 -17.20
C ALA A 112 -3.05 -42.94 -18.10
N LYS A 113 -4.17 -42.47 -17.52
CA LYS A 113 -5.26 -41.81 -18.26
C LYS A 113 -4.77 -40.52 -18.94
N ILE A 114 -4.05 -39.68 -18.21
CA ILE A 114 -3.51 -38.43 -18.75
C ILE A 114 -2.51 -38.72 -19.87
N GLN A 115 -1.59 -39.68 -19.69
CA GLN A 115 -0.62 -40.06 -20.72
C GLN A 115 -1.28 -40.64 -21.98
N ALA A 116 -2.38 -41.38 -21.83
CA ALA A 116 -3.11 -41.95 -22.96
C ALA A 116 -3.92 -40.89 -23.73
N ALA A 117 -4.49 -39.92 -23.03
CA ALA A 117 -5.39 -38.92 -23.61
C ALA A 117 -4.67 -37.65 -24.10
N ILE A 118 -3.59 -37.24 -23.44
CA ILE A 118 -2.90 -35.96 -23.70
C ILE A 118 -1.56 -36.23 -24.37
N ASN A 119 -1.38 -35.73 -25.59
CA ASN A 119 -0.09 -35.75 -26.27
C ASN A 119 0.62 -34.38 -26.13
N PRO A 120 1.69 -34.27 -25.32
CA PRO A 120 2.35 -32.99 -25.04
C PRO A 120 2.99 -32.34 -26.28
N ALA A 121 3.43 -33.16 -27.25
CA ALA A 121 4.03 -32.64 -28.48
C ALA A 121 3.00 -31.94 -29.37
N LYS A 122 1.76 -32.43 -29.42
CA LYS A 122 0.66 -31.81 -30.19
C LYS A 122 0.23 -30.48 -29.57
N LEU A 123 0.16 -30.43 -28.24
CA LEU A 123 -0.21 -29.23 -27.47
C LEU A 123 0.90 -28.18 -27.38
N LYS A 124 2.13 -28.53 -27.79
CA LYS A 124 3.34 -27.70 -27.64
C LYS A 124 3.52 -27.27 -26.17
N VAL A 125 3.46 -28.25 -25.28
CA VAL A 125 3.65 -28.07 -23.83
C VAL A 125 4.93 -28.78 -23.40
N GLY A 126 5.85 -28.04 -22.78
CA GLY A 126 7.09 -28.57 -22.23
C GLY A 126 6.91 -29.07 -20.80
N ILE A 127 6.58 -30.36 -20.64
CA ILE A 127 6.50 -31.00 -19.32
C ILE A 127 7.91 -31.14 -18.75
N GLN A 128 8.18 -30.48 -17.62
CA GLN A 128 9.48 -30.54 -16.93
C GLN A 128 9.50 -31.64 -15.87
N ASN A 129 8.39 -31.82 -15.16
CA ASN A 129 8.30 -32.74 -14.03
C ASN A 129 6.85 -33.17 -13.78
N VAL A 130 6.66 -34.39 -13.28
CA VAL A 130 5.37 -34.90 -12.84
C VAL A 130 5.52 -35.48 -11.43
N ARG A 131 4.63 -35.12 -10.51
CA ARG A 131 4.66 -35.58 -9.11
C ARG A 131 3.29 -36.01 -8.63
N ASN A 132 3.27 -37.05 -7.80
CA ASN A 132 2.03 -37.53 -7.18
C ASN A 132 1.65 -36.64 -5.98
N LEU A 133 0.36 -36.31 -5.90
CA LEU A 133 -0.26 -35.60 -4.79
C LEU A 133 -1.14 -36.55 -3.98
N LYS A 134 -1.65 -36.07 -2.83
CA LYS A 134 -2.62 -36.81 -2.02
C LYS A 134 -3.95 -36.94 -2.76
N LYS A 135 -4.81 -37.86 -2.34
CA LYS A 135 -6.15 -38.09 -2.94
C LYS A 135 -6.09 -38.41 -4.44
N GLY A 136 -5.09 -39.16 -4.88
CA GLY A 136 -4.97 -39.53 -6.29
C GLY A 136 -4.54 -38.40 -7.23
N GLY A 137 -4.29 -37.20 -6.72
CA GLY A 137 -3.93 -36.07 -7.56
C GLY A 137 -2.55 -36.19 -8.18
N ILE A 138 -2.32 -35.42 -9.24
CA ILE A 138 -1.06 -35.30 -9.97
C ILE A 138 -0.72 -33.82 -10.13
N MET A 139 0.55 -33.51 -10.00
CA MET A 139 1.12 -32.19 -10.24
C MET A 139 2.04 -32.24 -11.45
N ILE A 140 1.80 -31.41 -12.45
CA ILE A 140 2.59 -31.32 -13.67
C ILE A 140 3.27 -29.93 -13.71
N GLU A 141 4.59 -29.92 -13.77
CA GLU A 141 5.41 -28.71 -13.92
C GLU A 141 5.59 -28.38 -15.40
N CYS A 142 5.16 -27.18 -15.81
CA CYS A 142 5.17 -26.70 -17.20
C CYS A 142 5.36 -25.17 -17.26
N GLY A 143 5.48 -24.58 -18.45
CA GLY A 143 5.58 -23.12 -18.60
C GLY A 143 4.27 -22.37 -18.24
N ASN A 144 4.36 -21.09 -17.84
CA ASN A 144 3.17 -20.30 -17.44
C ASN A 144 2.07 -20.28 -18.52
N ASP A 145 2.44 -20.04 -19.77
CA ASP A 145 1.49 -19.95 -20.88
C ASP A 145 0.97 -21.33 -21.33
N GLU A 146 1.56 -22.40 -20.82
CA GLU A 146 1.24 -23.78 -21.16
C GLU A 146 0.18 -24.38 -20.21
N ILE A 147 0.08 -23.87 -18.98
CA ILE A 147 -0.90 -24.29 -17.97
C ILE A 147 -2.33 -24.12 -18.51
N SER A 148 -2.62 -22.99 -19.16
CA SER A 148 -3.94 -22.72 -19.75
C SER A 148 -4.30 -23.72 -20.85
N LYS A 149 -3.33 -24.13 -21.68
CA LYS A 149 -3.54 -25.12 -22.74
C LYS A 149 -3.84 -26.50 -22.17
N LEU A 150 -3.13 -26.90 -21.11
CA LEU A 150 -3.40 -28.16 -20.40
C LEU A 150 -4.79 -28.15 -19.76
N LYS A 151 -5.21 -27.01 -19.22
CA LYS A 151 -6.57 -26.85 -18.68
C LYS A 151 -7.62 -27.03 -19.77
N GLU A 152 -7.49 -26.31 -20.89
CA GLU A 152 -8.41 -26.39 -22.02
C GLU A 152 -8.52 -27.80 -22.57
N GLU A 153 -7.40 -28.51 -22.72
CA GLU A 153 -7.40 -29.89 -23.19
C GLU A 153 -8.11 -30.84 -22.20
N ASN A 154 -7.84 -30.68 -20.90
CA ASN A 154 -8.46 -31.52 -19.88
C ASN A 154 -9.99 -31.29 -19.79
N GLU A 155 -10.46 -30.07 -20.06
CA GLU A 155 -11.88 -29.73 -20.08
C GLU A 155 -12.57 -30.07 -21.42
N SER A 156 -11.83 -30.09 -22.53
CA SER A 156 -12.35 -30.36 -23.87
C SER A 156 -12.41 -31.84 -24.21
N ASN A 157 -11.52 -32.65 -23.64
CA ASN A 157 -11.45 -34.09 -23.93
C ASN A 157 -12.53 -34.85 -23.16
N GLU A 158 -13.50 -35.42 -23.88
CA GLU A 158 -14.61 -36.20 -23.31
C GLU A 158 -14.13 -37.34 -22.41
N ALA A 159 -12.96 -37.93 -22.69
CA ALA A 159 -12.41 -39.04 -21.91
C ALA A 159 -11.88 -38.62 -20.52
N LEU A 160 -11.58 -37.33 -20.32
CA LEU A 160 -10.98 -36.81 -19.08
C LEU A 160 -11.93 -35.91 -18.30
N LYS A 161 -12.79 -35.18 -19.01
CA LYS A 161 -13.68 -34.16 -18.44
C LYS A 161 -14.58 -34.69 -17.33
N ASP A 162 -15.07 -35.93 -17.47
CA ASP A 162 -15.99 -36.52 -16.50
C ASP A 162 -15.26 -37.06 -15.27
N ASP A 163 -14.04 -37.56 -15.44
CA ASP A 163 -13.28 -38.26 -14.39
C ASP A 163 -12.31 -37.35 -13.64
N LEU A 164 -11.80 -36.28 -14.25
CA LEU A 164 -10.72 -35.45 -13.75
C LEU A 164 -11.12 -33.98 -13.64
N GLU A 165 -10.58 -33.31 -12.63
CA GLU A 165 -10.74 -31.88 -12.39
C GLU A 165 -9.40 -31.17 -12.32
N PHE A 166 -9.33 -30.02 -12.98
CA PHE A 166 -8.16 -29.15 -12.98
C PHE A 166 -8.23 -28.16 -11.81
N HIS A 167 -7.15 -28.06 -11.05
CA HIS A 167 -6.98 -27.15 -9.93
C HIS A 167 -5.76 -26.24 -10.11
N HIS A 168 -5.94 -24.97 -9.75
CA HIS A 168 -4.83 -24.03 -9.62
C HIS A 168 -4.30 -24.02 -8.18
N PRO A 169 -2.98 -23.83 -7.99
CA PRO A 169 -2.43 -23.65 -6.66
C PRO A 169 -2.97 -22.36 -6.02
N VAL A 170 -3.74 -22.50 -4.93
CA VAL A 170 -4.25 -21.35 -4.17
C VAL A 170 -3.59 -21.31 -2.79
N LYS A 171 -3.23 -20.11 -2.33
CA LYS A 171 -2.69 -19.91 -0.98
C LYS A 171 -3.77 -20.20 0.06
N LYS A 172 -3.52 -21.14 0.97
CA LYS A 172 -4.43 -21.43 2.09
C LYS A 172 -4.41 -20.27 3.09
N ASN A 173 -5.56 -19.63 3.30
CA ASN A 173 -5.79 -18.53 4.24
C ASN A 173 -4.84 -17.33 4.04
N PRO A 174 -4.97 -16.57 2.93
CA PRO A 174 -4.17 -15.36 2.73
C PRO A 174 -4.48 -14.36 3.86
N LYS A 175 -3.44 -13.94 4.61
CA LYS A 175 -3.56 -12.91 5.65
C LYS A 175 -2.89 -11.64 5.16
N ILE A 176 -3.64 -10.55 5.15
CA ILE A 176 -3.13 -9.20 4.89
C ILE A 176 -3.04 -8.50 6.25
N ILE A 177 -1.86 -7.96 6.57
CA ILE A 177 -1.64 -7.18 7.79
C ILE A 177 -1.29 -5.76 7.34
N ILE A 178 -2.13 -4.80 7.70
CA ILE A 178 -1.93 -3.39 7.38
C ILE A 178 -1.47 -2.70 8.66
N TYR A 179 -0.34 -2.00 8.57
CA TYR A 179 0.20 -1.21 9.69
C TYR A 179 -0.16 0.27 9.50
N ARG A 180 -0.32 1.01 10.61
CA ARG A 180 -0.64 2.46 10.62
C ARG A 180 -1.98 2.77 9.96
N VAL A 181 -2.99 1.97 10.27
CA VAL A 181 -4.38 2.32 9.95
C VAL A 181 -4.81 3.37 10.97
N GLU A 182 -5.27 4.53 10.49
CA GLU A 182 -5.84 5.55 11.37
C GLU A 182 -7.12 5.01 12.03
N ASP A 183 -7.31 5.28 13.33
CA ASP A 183 -8.36 4.64 14.14
C ASP A 183 -9.79 4.86 13.60
N TYR A 184 -10.03 5.94 12.86
CA TYR A 184 -11.33 6.22 12.24
C TYR A 184 -11.67 5.29 11.06
N LEU A 185 -10.68 4.63 10.44
CA LEU A 185 -10.90 3.65 9.36
C LEU A 185 -11.27 2.26 9.90
N ILE A 186 -11.11 2.03 11.20
CA ILE A 186 -11.40 0.75 11.87
C ILE A 186 -12.88 0.68 12.29
N GLN A 187 -13.62 1.80 12.26
CA GLN A 187 -15.00 1.92 12.77
C GLN A 187 -16.11 1.73 11.73
N MET A 188 -15.84 1.12 10.58
CA MET A 188 -16.92 0.72 9.66
C MET A 188 -17.54 -0.61 10.14
N PRO A 189 -18.85 -0.68 10.45
CA PRO A 189 -19.49 -1.95 10.75
C PRO A 189 -19.55 -2.81 9.48
N LEU A 190 -19.24 -4.09 9.63
CA LEU A 190 -19.40 -5.14 8.62
C LEU A 190 -20.87 -5.45 8.35
#